data_AF-A0A5Q0P2A0-F1
#
_entry.id   AF-A0A5Q0P2A0-F1
#
_cell.length_a   1.000
_cell.length_b   1.000
_cell.length_c   1.000
_cell.angle_alpha   90.00
_cell.angle_beta   90.00
_cell.angle_gamma   90.00
#
_symmetry.space_group_name_H-M   'P 1'
#
loop_
_entity.id
_entity.type
_entity.pdbx_description
1 polymer ?
#
loop_
_entity_poly.entity_id
_entity_poly.type
_entity_poly.pdbx_seq_one_letter_code
_entity_poly.pdbx_strand_id
1 'polypeptide(L)'
;MRNYHLTKKEGVLVQQAKQELYRALFGSANFPRNLSIFLVCFSILMATFFVHEGWFPTSQSRGMTNYHRWLYDVYVVISLFIVPVIYLRFKQQITNITFRQKWNAYIRAYAQHQFKLKEVVESAGNESSAQQKLNDSVTKCLLKHQWFQYILIGTFMYGCIAMYIWVTPFFSTRGSSFWILTWWPINALIIGVLYSMQFPLFLRLVSIKAVNQQYVILHQSASRDNATKTVEKNKFDLI
;
A
#
# COMPACT_ATOMS: atom_id res chain seq x y z
N MET A 1 -22.12 -23.63 -7.49
CA MET A 1 -21.43 -22.50 -6.85
C MET A 1 -21.53 -21.30 -7.79
N ARG A 2 -21.75 -20.08 -7.30
CA ARG A 2 -21.78 -18.88 -8.16
C ARG A 2 -20.35 -18.66 -8.68
N ASN A 3 -20.14 -18.64 -10.00
CA ASN A 3 -18.86 -18.22 -10.57
C ASN A 3 -18.73 -16.71 -10.36
N TYR A 4 -17.98 -16.32 -9.35
CA TYR A 4 -17.62 -14.93 -9.16
C TYR A 4 -16.46 -14.62 -10.09
N HIS A 5 -16.65 -13.68 -11.01
CA HIS A 5 -15.56 -13.11 -11.79
C HIS A 5 -15.17 -11.78 -11.17
N LEU A 6 -13.88 -11.56 -10.93
CA LEU A 6 -13.37 -10.25 -10.54
C LEU A 6 -13.60 -9.30 -11.73
N THR A 7 -14.61 -8.45 -11.65
CA THR A 7 -14.87 -7.49 -12.74
C THR A 7 -13.98 -6.25 -12.56
N LYS A 8 -13.43 -5.71 -13.65
CA LYS A 8 -12.67 -4.44 -13.63
C LYS A 8 -13.45 -3.32 -12.91
N LYS A 9 -14.79 -3.35 -12.95
CA LYS A 9 -15.69 -2.41 -12.28
C LYS A 9 -15.46 -2.32 -10.76
N GLU A 10 -15.17 -3.42 -10.09
CA GLU A 10 -14.98 -3.45 -8.63
C GLU A 10 -13.66 -2.82 -8.20
N GLY A 11 -12.58 -3.05 -8.96
CA GLY A 11 -11.31 -2.36 -8.75
C GLY A 11 -11.44 -0.85 -8.94
N VAL A 12 -12.26 -0.41 -9.91
CA VAL A 12 -12.57 1.02 -10.13
C VAL A 12 -13.33 1.60 -8.94
N LEU A 13 -14.31 0.89 -8.38
CA LEU A 13 -15.06 1.35 -7.21
C LEU A 13 -14.16 1.53 -5.98
N VAL A 14 -13.25 0.58 -5.73
CA VAL A 14 -12.27 0.70 -4.63
C VAL A 14 -11.34 1.90 -4.87
N GLN A 15 -10.91 2.12 -6.11
CA GLN A 15 -10.05 3.25 -6.46
C GLN A 15 -10.76 4.60 -6.29
N GLN A 16 -12.03 4.70 -6.70
CA GLN A 16 -12.87 5.89 -6.53
C GLN A 16 -13.10 6.19 -5.04
N ALA A 17 -13.49 5.19 -4.25
CA ALA A 17 -13.68 5.34 -2.81
C ALA A 17 -12.39 5.77 -2.11
N LYS A 18 -11.23 5.24 -2.54
CA LYS A 18 -9.92 5.68 -2.04
C LYS A 18 -9.63 7.15 -2.39
N GLN A 19 -9.90 7.58 -3.62
CA GLN A 19 -9.68 8.97 -4.04
C GLN A 19 -10.56 9.95 -3.25
N GLU A 20 -11.82 9.62 -3.03
CA GLU A 20 -12.73 10.44 -2.23
C GLU A 20 -12.29 10.52 -0.77
N LEU A 21 -11.82 9.41 -0.22
CA LEU A 21 -11.27 9.36 1.13
C LEU A 21 -10.00 10.21 1.24
N TYR A 22 -9.12 10.19 0.24
CA TYR A 22 -7.93 11.05 0.20
C TYR A 22 -8.29 12.53 0.10
N ARG A 23 -9.27 12.90 -0.73
CA ARG A 23 -9.79 14.27 -0.77
C ARG A 23 -10.33 14.70 0.59
N ALA A 24 -11.01 13.82 1.31
CA ALA A 24 -11.53 14.14 2.64
C ALA A 24 -10.43 14.24 3.71
N LEU A 25 -9.38 13.41 3.63
CA LEU A 25 -8.31 13.37 4.62
C LEU A 25 -7.29 14.51 4.44
N PHE A 26 -6.92 14.76 3.18
CA PHE A 26 -5.80 15.64 2.80
C PHE A 26 -6.22 16.85 1.95
N GLY A 27 -7.50 16.99 1.61
CA GLY A 27 -8.00 18.05 0.72
C GLY A 27 -7.79 17.75 -0.78
N SER A 28 -6.95 16.77 -1.14
CA SER A 28 -6.69 16.42 -2.54
C SER A 28 -6.43 14.92 -2.73
N ALA A 29 -6.90 14.37 -3.84
CA ALA A 29 -6.59 12.99 -4.25
C ALA A 29 -5.12 12.83 -4.65
N ASN A 30 -4.50 13.90 -5.15
CA ASN A 30 -3.11 13.91 -5.61
C ASN A 30 -2.14 14.36 -4.51
N PHE A 31 -2.60 14.56 -3.27
CA PHE A 31 -1.76 15.01 -2.17
C PHE A 31 -0.49 14.16 -1.99
N PRO A 32 -0.54 12.81 -2.00
CA PRO A 32 0.66 11.98 -1.90
C PRO A 32 1.69 12.28 -2.99
N ARG A 33 1.23 12.44 -4.23
CA ARG A 33 2.07 12.74 -5.39
C ARG A 33 2.70 14.12 -5.28
N ASN A 34 1.89 15.13 -4.96
CA ASN A 34 2.35 16.51 -4.84
C ASN A 34 3.37 16.66 -3.71
N LEU A 35 3.13 16.02 -2.56
CA LEU A 35 4.08 16.01 -1.45
C LEU A 35 5.38 15.32 -1.85
N SER A 36 5.30 14.17 -2.53
CA SER A 36 6.50 13.44 -2.99
C SER A 36 7.36 14.28 -3.92
N ILE A 37 6.73 14.97 -4.89
CA ILE A 37 7.42 15.89 -5.81
C ILE A 37 8.07 17.03 -5.01
N PHE A 38 7.32 17.65 -4.10
CA PHE A 38 7.84 18.73 -3.26
C PHE A 38 9.06 18.30 -2.44
N LEU A 39 9.02 17.13 -1.80
CA LEU A 39 10.12 16.61 -0.99
C LEU A 39 11.36 16.26 -1.81
N VAL A 40 11.18 15.71 -3.00
CA VAL A 40 12.29 15.46 -3.94
C VAL A 40 12.91 16.78 -4.39
N CYS A 41 12.10 17.75 -4.81
CA CYS A 41 12.59 19.09 -5.19
C CYS A 41 13.31 19.78 -4.02
N PHE A 42 12.76 19.68 -2.81
CA PHE A 42 13.38 20.21 -1.60
C PHE A 42 14.76 19.57 -1.36
N SER A 43 14.85 18.24 -1.47
CA SER A 43 16.12 17.51 -1.31
C SER A 43 17.17 17.95 -2.34
N ILE A 44 16.75 18.18 -3.60
CA ILE A 44 17.62 18.69 -4.66
C ILE A 44 18.09 20.11 -4.36
N LEU A 45 17.18 21.01 -3.95
CA LEU A 45 17.52 22.37 -3.57
C LEU A 45 18.53 22.38 -2.42
N MET A 46 18.29 21.60 -1.37
CA MET A 46 19.22 21.50 -0.24
C MET A 46 20.59 20.96 -0.67
N ALA A 47 20.63 19.99 -1.57
CA ALA A 47 21.88 19.47 -2.12
C ALA A 47 22.66 20.47 -2.99
N THR A 48 21.97 21.41 -3.65
CA THR A 48 22.61 22.47 -4.44
C THR A 48 23.25 23.53 -3.55
N PHE A 49 22.58 23.90 -2.44
CA PHE A 49 23.02 25.02 -1.60
C PHE A 49 23.87 24.60 -0.39
N PHE A 50 23.73 23.37 0.09
CA PHE A 50 24.35 22.93 1.35
C PHE A 50 25.07 21.59 1.18
N VAL A 51 26.35 21.57 1.55
CA VAL A 51 27.10 20.33 1.71
C VAL A 51 26.65 19.66 3.01
N HIS A 52 26.36 18.37 2.92
CA HIS A 52 25.80 17.57 4.00
C HIS A 52 26.59 16.28 4.17
N GLU A 53 26.90 15.94 5.42
CA GLU A 53 27.69 14.74 5.74
C GLU A 53 26.84 13.48 5.90
N GLY A 54 25.53 13.62 6.06
CA GLY A 54 24.63 12.51 6.35
C GLY A 54 24.29 12.39 7.83
N TRP A 55 23.02 12.16 8.14
CA TRP A 55 22.49 11.94 9.49
C TRP A 55 22.46 10.45 9.87
N PHE A 56 22.51 9.55 8.90
CA PHE A 56 22.39 8.11 9.11
C PHE A 56 23.66 7.39 8.64
N PRO A 57 24.01 6.22 9.24
CA PRO A 57 25.20 5.47 8.83
C PRO A 57 25.26 5.16 7.33
N THR A 58 24.10 4.95 6.72
CA THR A 58 23.98 4.74 5.26
C THR A 58 24.40 5.97 4.46
N SER A 59 23.97 7.18 4.85
CA SER A 59 24.32 8.42 4.14
C SER A 59 25.75 8.89 4.41
N GLN A 60 26.32 8.49 5.55
CA GLN A 60 27.73 8.74 5.89
C GLN A 60 28.71 7.83 5.14
N SER A 61 28.22 6.87 4.34
CA SER A 61 29.07 6.00 3.54
C SER A 61 29.98 6.83 2.61
N ARG A 62 31.26 6.42 2.53
CA ARG A 62 32.30 7.07 1.70
C ARG A 62 31.92 7.14 0.22
N GLY A 63 30.95 6.33 -0.22
CA GLY A 63 30.45 6.31 -1.58
C GLY A 63 29.21 7.16 -1.88
N MET A 64 28.69 7.93 -0.93
CA MET A 64 27.53 8.79 -1.16
C MET A 64 27.93 10.21 -1.58
N THR A 65 27.34 10.69 -2.68
CA THR A 65 27.45 12.12 -3.03
C THR A 65 26.47 12.97 -2.22
N ASN A 66 26.72 14.28 -2.17
CA ASN A 66 25.86 15.24 -1.49
C ASN A 66 24.36 15.09 -1.86
N TYR A 67 24.07 14.90 -3.15
CA TYR A 67 22.70 14.67 -3.63
C TYR A 67 22.07 13.40 -3.06
N HIS A 68 22.81 12.30 -3.00
CA HIS A 68 22.31 11.03 -2.46
C HIS A 68 22.07 11.13 -0.95
N ARG A 69 22.92 11.86 -0.22
CA ARG A 69 22.77 12.09 1.22
C ARG A 69 21.48 12.85 1.53
N TRP A 70 21.25 13.98 0.87
CA TRP A 70 20.03 14.76 1.06
C TRP A 70 18.78 13.98 0.67
N LEU A 71 18.80 13.31 -0.48
CA LEU A 71 17.68 12.48 -0.94
C LEU A 71 17.34 11.37 0.06
N TYR A 72 18.34 10.67 0.58
CA TYR A 72 18.15 9.60 1.56
C TYR A 72 17.68 10.12 2.90
N ASP A 73 18.34 11.12 3.47
CA ASP A 73 18.10 11.56 4.84
C ASP A 73 16.73 12.22 4.98
N VAL A 74 16.36 13.07 4.02
CA VAL A 74 15.00 13.64 3.97
C VAL A 74 13.98 12.51 3.84
N TYR A 75 14.26 11.50 3.00
CA TYR A 75 13.39 10.33 2.89
C TYR A 75 13.22 9.56 4.18
N VAL A 76 14.31 9.23 4.88
CA VAL A 76 14.23 8.50 6.14
C VAL A 76 13.49 9.33 7.19
N VAL A 77 13.87 10.59 7.38
CA VAL A 77 13.23 11.48 8.37
C VAL A 77 11.74 11.62 8.09
N ILE A 78 11.35 11.95 6.86
CA ILE A 78 9.94 12.10 6.52
C ILE A 78 9.20 10.77 6.66
N SER A 79 9.78 9.64 6.27
CA SER A 79 9.15 8.32 6.41
C SER A 79 8.85 7.97 7.88
N LEU A 80 9.69 8.42 8.81
CA LEU A 80 9.45 8.26 10.26
C LEU A 80 8.28 9.12 10.74
N PHE A 81 8.14 10.35 10.24
CA PHE A 81 7.11 11.28 10.69
C PHE A 81 5.78 11.18 9.92
N ILE A 82 5.78 10.67 8.70
CA ILE A 82 4.57 10.63 7.86
C ILE A 82 3.50 9.72 8.45
N VAL A 83 3.90 8.58 9.02
CA VAL A 83 3.01 7.62 9.66
C VAL A 83 2.25 8.24 10.85
N PRO A 84 2.91 8.83 11.87
CA PRO A 84 2.22 9.47 12.97
C PRO A 84 1.40 10.70 12.52
N VAL A 85 1.88 11.49 11.56
CA VAL A 85 1.14 12.65 11.06
C VAL A 85 -0.17 12.23 10.38
N ILE A 86 -0.13 11.23 9.50
CA ILE A 86 -1.35 10.73 8.85
C ILE A 86 -2.28 10.09 9.90
N TYR A 87 -1.74 9.37 10.89
CA TYR A 87 -2.53 8.79 11.97
C TYR A 87 -3.27 9.86 12.78
N LEU A 88 -2.58 10.91 13.20
CA LEU A 88 -3.19 12.02 13.94
C LEU A 88 -4.25 12.72 13.11
N ARG A 89 -3.97 12.97 11.82
CA ARG A 89 -4.94 13.57 10.89
C ARG A 89 -6.17 12.68 10.73
N PHE A 90 -5.98 11.38 10.58
CA PHE A 90 -7.08 10.41 10.52
C PHE A 90 -7.92 10.43 11.79
N LYS A 91 -7.29 10.44 12.97
CA LYS A 91 -7.96 10.50 14.27
C LYS A 91 -8.74 11.81 14.45
N GLN A 92 -8.26 12.92 13.91
CA GLN A 92 -9.01 14.17 13.88
C GLN A 92 -10.22 14.09 12.96
N GLN A 93 -10.06 13.53 11.75
CA GLN A 93 -11.14 13.48 10.75
C GLN A 93 -12.21 12.43 11.07
N ILE A 94 -11.89 11.37 11.81
CA ILE A 94 -12.85 10.35 12.20
C ILE A 94 -13.96 10.90 13.12
N THR A 95 -13.86 12.11 13.68
CA THR A 95 -14.99 12.73 14.40
C THR A 95 -16.04 13.29 13.45
N ASN A 96 -15.68 13.65 12.23
CA ASN A 96 -16.57 14.22 11.23
C ASN A 96 -17.44 13.14 10.58
N ILE A 97 -18.77 13.36 10.57
CA ILE A 97 -19.76 12.45 10.01
C ILE A 97 -19.51 12.20 8.50
N THR A 98 -19.21 13.25 7.74
CA THR A 98 -18.97 13.14 6.29
C THR A 98 -17.74 12.28 5.98
N PHE A 99 -16.69 12.41 6.80
CA PHE A 99 -15.50 11.59 6.69
C PHE A 99 -15.78 10.14 7.07
N ARG A 100 -16.53 9.90 8.17
CA ARG A 100 -16.94 8.54 8.57
C ARG A 100 -17.71 7.82 7.46
N GLN A 101 -18.60 8.52 6.76
CA GLN A 101 -19.36 7.94 5.65
C GLN A 101 -18.42 7.49 4.52
N LYS A 102 -17.47 8.33 4.11
CA LYS A 102 -16.47 8.01 3.09
C LYS A 102 -15.53 6.88 3.53
N TRP A 103 -15.14 6.87 4.80
CA TRP A 103 -14.38 5.79 5.40
C TRP A 103 -15.14 4.46 5.33
N ASN A 104 -16.40 4.43 5.77
CA ASN A 104 -17.23 3.23 5.73
C ASN A 104 -17.49 2.75 4.30
N ALA A 105 -17.67 3.66 3.34
CA ALA A 105 -17.79 3.32 1.92
C ALA A 105 -16.50 2.65 1.39
N TYR A 106 -15.33 3.20 1.72
CA TYR A 106 -14.04 2.58 1.39
C TYR A 106 -13.89 1.19 2.02
N ILE A 107 -14.18 1.04 3.31
CA ILE A 107 -14.12 -0.24 4.02
C ILE A 107 -15.04 -1.28 3.37
N ARG A 108 -16.28 -0.90 3.04
CA ARG A 108 -17.25 -1.79 2.40
C ARG A 108 -16.81 -2.21 1.00
N ALA A 109 -16.41 -1.26 0.16
CA ALA A 109 -15.93 -1.55 -1.19
C ALA A 109 -14.71 -2.48 -1.17
N TYR A 110 -13.76 -2.21 -0.26
CA TYR A 110 -12.57 -3.04 -0.13
C TYR A 110 -12.90 -4.44 0.40
N ALA A 111 -13.77 -4.57 1.40
CA ALA A 111 -14.19 -5.85 1.95
C ALA A 111 -14.93 -6.72 0.90
N GLN A 112 -15.77 -6.10 0.07
CA GLN A 112 -16.45 -6.78 -1.04
C GLN A 112 -15.47 -7.28 -2.10
N HIS A 113 -14.49 -6.45 -2.46
CA HIS A 113 -13.42 -6.85 -3.38
C HIS A 113 -12.59 -8.00 -2.80
N GLN A 114 -12.24 -7.93 -1.51
CA GLN A 114 -11.49 -8.97 -0.80
C GLN A 114 -12.28 -10.29 -0.74
N PHE A 115 -13.61 -10.22 -0.55
CA PHE A 115 -14.50 -11.37 -0.53
C PHE A 115 -14.52 -12.11 -1.86
N LYS A 116 -14.77 -11.40 -2.95
CA LYS A 116 -14.80 -11.98 -4.29
C LYS A 116 -13.43 -12.50 -4.73
N LEU A 117 -12.35 -11.80 -4.38
CA LEU A 117 -10.99 -12.25 -4.66
C LEU A 117 -10.71 -13.61 -4.01
N LYS A 118 -11.15 -13.81 -2.76
CA LYS A 118 -10.99 -15.08 -2.07
C LYS A 118 -11.75 -16.21 -2.76
N GLU A 119 -13.00 -15.97 -3.14
CA GLU A 119 -13.82 -16.96 -3.86
C GLU A 119 -13.19 -17.35 -5.21
N VAL A 120 -12.68 -16.38 -5.97
CA VAL A 120 -11.96 -16.62 -7.22
C VAL A 120 -10.73 -17.50 -6.98
N VAL A 121 -9.89 -17.15 -6.00
CA VAL A 121 -8.65 -17.88 -5.69
C VAL A 121 -8.92 -19.29 -5.12
N GLU A 122 -10.05 -19.48 -4.44
CA GLU A 122 -10.50 -20.81 -4.01
C GLU A 122 -10.99 -21.66 -5.19
N SER A 123 -11.73 -21.08 -6.14
CA SER A 123 -12.18 -21.78 -7.37
C SER A 123 -11.07 -22.09 -8.36
N ALA A 124 -10.03 -21.25 -8.46
CA ALA A 124 -8.92 -21.41 -9.41
C ALA A 124 -7.88 -22.46 -8.97
N GLY A 125 -7.94 -22.91 -7.70
CA GLY A 125 -6.96 -23.83 -7.12
C GLY A 125 -6.90 -25.22 -7.75
N ASN A 126 -7.89 -25.60 -8.56
CA ASN A 126 -7.94 -26.92 -9.19
C ASN A 126 -7.17 -27.00 -10.53
N GLU A 127 -6.85 -25.88 -11.19
CA GLU A 127 -6.31 -25.90 -12.58
C GLU A 127 -4.96 -25.17 -12.77
N SER A 128 -4.33 -24.64 -11.72
CA SER A 128 -3.21 -23.70 -11.88
C SER A 128 -1.79 -24.31 -11.78
N SER A 129 -0.82 -23.68 -12.48
CA SER A 129 0.60 -24.07 -12.51
C SER A 129 1.31 -23.90 -11.16
N ALA A 130 2.48 -24.54 -10.95
CA ALA A 130 3.17 -24.54 -9.65
C ALA A 130 3.52 -23.12 -9.12
N GLN A 131 3.93 -22.20 -10.00
CA GLN A 131 4.19 -20.80 -9.66
C GLN A 131 2.91 -20.07 -9.24
N GLN A 132 1.81 -20.37 -9.92
CA GLN A 132 0.50 -19.79 -9.63
C GLN A 132 -0.06 -20.33 -8.31
N LYS A 133 0.10 -21.63 -8.03
CA LYS A 133 -0.23 -22.24 -6.75
C LYS A 133 0.53 -21.62 -5.58
N LEU A 134 1.80 -21.25 -5.77
CA LEU A 134 2.59 -20.56 -4.75
C LEU A 134 2.04 -19.15 -4.48
N ASN A 135 1.78 -18.38 -5.54
CA ASN A 135 1.16 -17.05 -5.43
C ASN A 135 -0.25 -17.14 -4.82
N ASP A 136 -1.04 -18.14 -5.18
CA ASP A 136 -2.36 -18.40 -4.63
C ASP A 136 -2.26 -18.77 -3.14
N SER A 137 -1.23 -19.53 -2.73
CA SER A 137 -0.98 -19.88 -1.33
C SER A 137 -0.64 -18.65 -0.49
N VAL A 138 0.27 -17.80 -0.97
CA VAL A 138 0.62 -16.52 -0.32
C VAL A 138 -0.62 -15.61 -0.24
N THR A 139 -1.39 -15.54 -1.32
CA THR A 139 -2.62 -14.74 -1.38
C THR A 139 -3.69 -15.27 -0.42
N LYS A 140 -3.87 -16.60 -0.34
CA LYS A 140 -4.76 -17.25 0.63
C LYS A 140 -4.34 -16.95 2.07
N CYS A 141 -3.03 -17.03 2.38
CA CYS A 141 -2.51 -16.69 3.71
C CYS A 141 -2.77 -15.22 4.06
N LEU A 142 -2.52 -14.31 3.11
CA LEU A 142 -2.77 -12.88 3.25
C LEU A 142 -4.25 -12.57 3.49
N LEU A 143 -5.14 -13.25 2.78
CA LEU A 143 -6.58 -13.09 2.91
C LEU A 143 -7.12 -13.71 4.21
N LYS A 144 -6.47 -14.74 4.76
CA LYS A 144 -6.90 -15.49 5.95
C LYS A 144 -6.45 -14.83 7.26
N HIS A 145 -5.22 -14.35 7.34
CA HIS A 145 -4.64 -13.86 8.59
C HIS A 145 -4.34 -12.36 8.55
N GLN A 146 -5.04 -11.59 9.39
CA GLN A 146 -4.82 -10.14 9.53
C GLN A 146 -3.38 -9.80 9.92
N TRP A 147 -2.78 -10.62 10.80
CA TRP A 147 -1.40 -10.44 11.26
C TRP A 147 -0.39 -10.53 10.11
N PHE A 148 -0.65 -11.39 9.11
CA PHE A 148 0.21 -11.50 7.94
C PHE A 148 0.19 -10.23 7.08
N GLN A 149 -0.94 -9.53 7.02
CA GLN A 149 -1.02 -8.23 6.33
C GLN A 149 -0.19 -7.16 7.04
N TYR A 150 -0.19 -7.15 8.38
CA TYR A 150 0.68 -6.25 9.16
C TYR A 150 2.16 -6.56 8.92
N ILE A 151 2.55 -7.83 8.98
CA ILE A 151 3.94 -8.25 8.71
C ILE A 151 4.35 -7.83 7.29
N LEU A 152 3.53 -8.13 6.28
CA LEU A 152 3.89 -7.85 4.89
C LEU A 152 4.03 -6.35 4.62
N ILE A 153 3.15 -5.52 5.18
CA ILE A 153 3.28 -4.06 5.05
C ILE A 153 4.49 -3.55 5.83
N GLY A 154 4.74 -4.07 7.05
CA GLY A 154 5.91 -3.72 7.84
C GLY A 154 7.22 -4.06 7.13
N THR A 155 7.33 -5.29 6.60
CA THR A 155 8.48 -5.74 5.81
C THR A 155 8.63 -4.94 4.53
N PHE A 156 7.53 -4.58 3.86
CA PHE A 156 7.60 -3.73 2.67
C PHE A 156 8.10 -2.32 3.03
N MET A 157 7.58 -1.69 4.08
CA MET A 157 8.04 -0.36 4.50
C MET A 157 9.51 -0.38 4.92
N TYR A 158 9.93 -1.36 5.72
CA TYR A 158 11.34 -1.54 6.10
C TYR A 158 12.21 -1.85 4.88
N GLY A 159 11.74 -2.72 4.00
CA GLY A 159 12.39 -3.08 2.75
C GLY A 159 12.58 -1.87 1.83
N CYS A 160 11.61 -0.96 1.73
CA CYS A 160 11.75 0.28 0.97
C CYS A 160 12.81 1.22 1.55
N ILE A 161 12.94 1.28 2.89
CA ILE A 161 14.00 2.05 3.56
C ILE A 161 15.37 1.39 3.35
N ALA A 162 15.43 0.07 3.45
CA ALA A 162 16.65 -0.71 3.29
C ALA A 162 17.12 -0.80 1.82
N MET A 163 16.20 -0.85 0.85
CA MET A 163 16.49 -0.98 -0.58
C MET A 163 17.38 0.16 -1.09
N TYR A 164 17.27 1.37 -0.52
CA TYR A 164 18.11 2.48 -0.91
C TYR A 164 19.61 2.19 -0.69
N ILE A 165 19.95 1.41 0.35
CA ILE A 165 21.33 0.96 0.62
C ILE A 165 21.89 0.15 -0.56
N TRP A 166 21.05 -0.64 -1.21
CA TRP A 166 21.43 -1.57 -2.29
C TRP A 166 21.42 -0.91 -3.67
N VAL A 167 20.62 0.13 -3.85
CA VAL A 167 20.45 0.83 -5.14
C VAL A 167 21.49 1.93 -5.35
N THR A 168 22.12 2.45 -4.29
CA THR A 168 23.26 3.35 -4.41
C THR A 168 24.54 2.59 -4.80
N PRO A 169 25.17 2.87 -5.95
CA PRO A 169 26.40 2.22 -6.35
C PRO A 169 27.51 2.55 -5.35
N PHE A 170 28.11 1.52 -4.76
CA PHE A 170 29.35 1.66 -4.00
C PHE A 170 30.48 2.01 -4.96
N PHE A 171 31.34 2.94 -4.56
CA PHE A 171 32.43 3.54 -5.35
C PHE A 171 33.50 2.57 -5.90
N SER A 172 33.36 1.25 -5.75
CA SER A 172 34.49 0.33 -5.90
C SER A 172 34.62 -0.39 -7.24
N THR A 173 33.78 -0.19 -8.26
CA THR A 173 33.93 -0.98 -9.52
C THR A 173 33.75 -0.26 -10.86
N ARG A 174 33.26 0.99 -10.93
CA ARG A 174 33.18 1.72 -12.22
C ARG A 174 33.63 3.17 -12.06
N GLY A 175 34.91 3.42 -12.32
CA GLY A 175 35.57 4.72 -12.20
C GLY A 175 35.12 5.74 -13.25
N SER A 176 33.91 6.26 -13.13
CA SER A 176 33.47 7.34 -14.01
C SER A 176 32.46 8.27 -13.33
N SER A 177 32.87 9.53 -13.21
CA SER A 177 32.08 10.67 -12.73
C SER A 177 30.73 10.82 -13.46
N PHE A 178 30.63 10.29 -14.69
CA PHE A 178 29.43 10.29 -15.51
C PHE A 178 28.31 9.39 -14.96
N TRP A 179 28.64 8.23 -14.38
CA TRP A 179 27.63 7.32 -13.82
C TRP A 179 26.98 7.88 -12.56
N ILE A 180 27.75 8.58 -11.74
CA ILE A 180 27.26 9.24 -10.51
C ILE A 180 26.36 10.43 -10.84
N LEU A 181 26.68 11.19 -11.90
CA LEU A 181 25.85 12.32 -12.36
C LEU A 181 24.55 11.87 -13.04
N THR A 182 24.53 10.68 -13.65
CA THR A 182 23.35 10.15 -14.36
C THR A 182 22.43 9.33 -13.44
N TRP A 183 22.92 8.87 -12.28
CA TRP A 183 22.18 7.99 -11.39
C TRP A 183 21.30 8.70 -10.35
N TRP A 184 21.68 9.92 -9.94
CA TRP A 184 20.89 10.67 -8.96
C TRP A 184 19.45 11.00 -9.40
N PRO A 185 19.13 11.28 -10.70
CA PRO A 185 17.75 11.51 -11.13
C PRO A 185 16.89 10.24 -11.07
N ILE A 186 17.48 9.07 -11.37
CA ILE A 186 16.83 7.77 -11.24
C ILE A 186 16.51 7.50 -9.77
N ASN A 187 17.46 7.77 -8.87
CA ASN A 187 17.24 7.64 -7.43
C ASN A 187 16.20 8.62 -6.89
N ALA A 188 16.17 9.86 -7.40
CA ALA A 188 15.14 10.83 -7.08
C ALA A 188 13.74 10.35 -7.53
N LEU A 189 13.63 9.74 -8.71
CA LEU A 189 12.39 9.14 -9.20
C LEU A 189 11.95 7.96 -8.33
N ILE A 190 12.87 7.05 -8.00
CA ILE A 190 12.61 5.91 -7.12
C ILE A 190 12.11 6.40 -5.76
N ILE A 191 12.82 7.34 -5.12
CA ILE A 191 12.41 7.94 -3.85
C ILE A 191 11.03 8.61 -3.96
N GLY A 192 10.77 9.36 -5.04
CA GLY A 192 9.47 9.97 -5.29
C GLY A 192 8.34 8.94 -5.35
N VAL A 193 8.57 7.81 -6.01
CA VAL A 193 7.63 6.69 -6.05
C VAL A 193 7.46 6.08 -4.65
N LEU A 194 8.55 5.84 -3.92
CA LEU A 194 8.52 5.27 -2.57
C LEU A 194 7.72 6.15 -1.60
N TYR A 195 7.92 7.47 -1.60
CA TYR A 195 7.10 8.41 -0.83
C TYR A 195 5.61 8.25 -1.14
N SER A 196 5.26 8.21 -2.43
CA SER A 196 3.87 8.12 -2.85
C SER A 196 3.22 6.78 -2.45
N MET A 197 4.00 5.70 -2.37
CA MET A 197 3.55 4.35 -1.99
C MET A 197 3.30 4.22 -0.48
N GLN A 198 3.92 5.03 0.38
CA GLN A 198 3.71 4.98 1.82
C GLN A 198 2.27 5.33 2.22
N PHE A 199 1.62 6.25 1.50
CA PHE A 199 0.24 6.67 1.77
C PHE A 199 -0.80 5.55 1.65
N PRO A 200 -0.89 4.81 0.52
CA PRO A 200 -1.83 3.70 0.40
C PRO A 200 -1.52 2.56 1.37
N LEU A 201 -0.25 2.35 1.72
CA LEU A 201 0.14 1.36 2.73
C LEU A 201 -0.32 1.75 4.12
N PHE A 202 -0.17 3.02 4.49
CA PHE A 202 -0.68 3.54 5.76
C PHE A 202 -2.21 3.44 5.83
N LEU A 203 -2.91 3.84 4.76
CA LEU A 203 -4.36 3.70 4.68
C LEU A 203 -4.77 2.23 4.84
N ARG A 204 -3.98 1.30 4.28
CA ARG A 204 -4.20 -0.12 4.49
C ARG A 204 -4.01 -0.51 5.95
N LEU A 205 -2.91 -0.10 6.60
CA LEU A 205 -2.63 -0.41 8.00
C LEU A 205 -3.79 -0.03 8.93
N VAL A 206 -4.34 1.18 8.77
CA VAL A 206 -5.47 1.66 9.58
C VAL A 206 -6.77 0.93 9.24
N SER A 207 -6.95 0.47 8.00
CA SER A 207 -8.17 -0.18 7.56
C SER A 207 -8.23 -1.69 7.78
N ILE A 208 -7.10 -2.40 7.99
CA ILE A 208 -7.05 -3.88 8.11
C ILE A 208 -8.11 -4.41 9.08
N LYS A 209 -8.21 -3.83 10.29
CA LYS A 209 -9.16 -4.30 11.31
C LYS A 209 -10.61 -4.12 10.86
N ALA A 210 -10.95 -2.93 10.39
CA ALA A 210 -12.30 -2.58 9.96
C ALA A 210 -12.73 -3.36 8.70
N VAL A 211 -11.82 -3.54 7.74
CA VAL A 211 -12.08 -4.36 6.54
C VAL A 211 -12.34 -5.81 6.93
N ASN A 212 -11.54 -6.38 7.83
CA ASN A 212 -11.76 -7.77 8.23
C ASN A 212 -13.08 -7.96 8.98
N GLN A 213 -13.46 -7.02 9.85
CA GLN A 213 -14.77 -7.06 10.51
C GLN A 213 -15.91 -7.04 9.50
N GLN A 214 -15.84 -6.12 8.52
CA GLN A 214 -16.83 -6.05 7.45
C GLN A 214 -16.84 -7.31 6.58
N TYR A 215 -15.67 -7.88 6.32
CA TYR A 215 -15.51 -9.13 5.58
C TYR A 215 -16.17 -10.31 6.31
N VAL A 216 -15.98 -10.44 7.62
CA VAL A 216 -16.62 -11.50 8.43
C VAL A 216 -18.15 -11.38 8.38
N ILE A 217 -18.69 -10.16 8.46
CA ILE A 217 -20.14 -9.92 8.34
C ILE A 217 -20.66 -10.35 6.96
N LEU A 218 -19.94 -10.00 5.89
CA LEU A 218 -20.30 -10.40 4.52
C LEU A 218 -20.27 -11.93 4.37
N HIS A 219 -19.26 -12.60 4.92
CA HIS A 219 -19.15 -14.05 4.88
C HIS A 219 -20.30 -14.73 5.64
N GLN A 220 -20.63 -14.26 6.84
CA GLN A 220 -21.76 -14.80 7.61
C GLN A 220 -23.09 -14.61 6.90
N SER A 221 -23.28 -13.46 6.26
CA SER A 221 -24.50 -13.17 5.47
C SER A 221 -24.60 -14.11 4.25
N ALA A 222 -23.51 -14.30 3.52
CA ALA A 222 -23.47 -15.23 2.38
C ALA A 222 -23.71 -16.69 2.81
N SER A 223 -23.18 -17.12 3.95
CA SER A 223 -23.46 -18.46 4.50
C SER A 223 -24.94 -18.65 4.86
N ARG A 224 -25.58 -17.62 5.44
CA ARG A 224 -27.02 -17.63 5.75
C ARG A 224 -27.87 -17.69 4.49
N ASP A 225 -27.56 -16.88 3.49
CA ASP A 225 -28.27 -16.85 2.20
C ASP A 225 -28.15 -18.16 1.42
N ASN A 226 -27.01 -18.85 1.55
CA ASN A 226 -26.83 -20.18 0.96
C ASN A 226 -27.67 -21.23 1.71
N ALA A 227 -27.70 -21.18 3.04
CA ALA A 227 -28.49 -22.09 3.86
C ALA A 227 -30.00 -21.95 3.57
N THR A 228 -30.52 -20.73 3.45
CA THR A 228 -31.93 -20.49 3.12
C THR A 228 -32.28 -21.03 1.74
N LYS A 229 -31.43 -20.78 0.72
CA LYS A 229 -31.62 -21.32 -0.63
C LYS A 229 -31.58 -22.85 -0.69
N THR A 230 -30.73 -23.49 0.10
CA THR A 230 -30.69 -24.96 0.18
C THR A 230 -31.98 -25.51 0.79
N VAL A 231 -32.51 -24.87 1.84
CA VAL A 231 -33.80 -25.25 2.44
C VAL A 231 -34.95 -25.06 1.44
N GLU A 232 -34.99 -23.94 0.74
CA GLU A 232 -36.00 -23.69 -0.31
C GLU A 232 -35.90 -24.73 -1.43
N LYS A 233 -34.70 -25.00 -1.95
CA LYS A 233 -34.51 -26.00 -3.00
C LYS A 233 -34.98 -27.39 -2.56
N ASN A 234 -34.59 -27.84 -1.38
CA ASN A 234 -35.01 -29.13 -0.85
C ASN A 234 -36.52 -29.22 -0.64
N LYS A 235 -37.19 -28.09 -0.34
CA LYS A 235 -38.65 -28.02 -0.21
C LYS A 235 -39.37 -28.11 -1.57
N PHE A 236 -38.76 -27.59 -2.65
CA PHE A 236 -39.27 -27.73 -4.01
C PHE A 236 -39.01 -29.12 -4.62
N ASP A 237 -37.93 -29.79 -4.25
CA ASP A 237 -37.61 -31.16 -4.71
C ASP A 237 -38.47 -32.24 -4.02
N LEU A 238 -39.26 -31.88 -3.00
CA LEU A 238 -40.15 -32.76 -2.23
C LEU A 238 -41.65 -32.66 -2.65
N ILE A 239 -41.97 -31.85 -3.66
CA ILE A 239 -43.31 -31.67 -4.25
C ILE A 239 -43.30 -32.27 -5.65
#